data_AF-A0A260SLH0-F1
#
_entry.id   AF-A0A260SLH0-F1
#
_cell.length_a   1.000
_cell.length_b   1.000
_cell.length_c   1.000
_cell.angle_alpha   90.00
_cell.angle_beta   90.00
_cell.angle_gamma   90.00
#
_symmetry.space_group_name_H-M   'P 1'
#
loop_
_entity.id
_entity.type
_entity.pdbx_description
1 polymer ?
#
loop_
_entity_poly.entity_id
_entity_poly.type
_entity_poly.pdbx_seq_one_letter_code
_entity_poly.pdbx_strand_id
1 'polypeptide(L)'
;MDDIARRHPVTRRIDLGDGGGVGDVVGTADPIESLCARAASAVIDLLNGPDRERLALCVAPRCGHLFLQDRPDQQWCCGACGNRARAARHHAVKKDRS
;
A
#
# COMPACT_ATOMS: atom_id res chain seq x y z
N MET A 1 8.80 -3.45 -11.16
CA MET A 1 8.90 -2.18 -10.41
C MET A 1 10.18 -1.45 -10.76
N ASP A 2 11.33 -2.04 -10.47
CA ASP A 2 12.62 -1.39 -10.71
C ASP A 2 12.93 -1.11 -12.20
N ASP A 3 12.53 -2.04 -13.09
CA ASP A 3 12.70 -1.86 -14.54
C ASP A 3 11.89 -0.69 -15.14
N ILE A 4 10.62 -0.55 -14.77
CA ILE A 4 9.79 0.59 -15.26
C ILE A 4 10.28 1.92 -14.68
N ALA A 5 10.73 1.93 -13.41
CA ALA A 5 11.30 3.11 -12.77
C ALA A 5 12.61 3.54 -13.45
N ARG A 6 13.43 2.60 -13.90
CA ARG A 6 14.62 2.89 -14.71
C ARG A 6 14.29 3.46 -16.08
N ARG A 7 13.32 2.88 -16.78
CA ARG A 7 12.92 3.31 -18.14
C ARG A 7 12.23 4.67 -18.14
N HIS A 8 11.45 4.96 -17.09
CA HIS A 8 10.70 6.20 -16.95
C HIS A 8 10.91 6.79 -15.56
N PRO A 9 12.03 7.49 -15.31
CA PRO A 9 12.28 8.11 -14.02
C PRO A 9 11.21 9.17 -13.70
N VAL A 10 10.70 9.14 -12.48
CA VAL A 10 9.76 10.13 -11.96
C VAL A 10 10.55 11.27 -11.33
N THR A 11 10.46 12.46 -11.90
CA THR A 11 11.12 13.66 -11.37
C THR A 11 10.13 14.45 -10.53
N ARG A 12 10.45 14.68 -9.25
CA ARG A 12 9.68 15.59 -8.39
C ARG A 12 9.96 17.02 -8.82
N ARG A 13 8.91 17.79 -9.11
CA ARG A 13 8.98 19.20 -9.47
C ARG A 13 8.26 20.03 -8.43
N ILE A 14 8.84 21.15 -8.05
CA ILE A 14 8.16 22.17 -7.25
C ILE A 14 7.61 23.20 -8.22
N ASP A 15 6.29 23.41 -8.18
CA ASP A 15 5.63 24.48 -8.93
C ASP A 15 5.68 25.75 -8.09
N LEU A 16 6.43 26.75 -8.59
CA LEU A 16 6.73 28.01 -7.90
C LEU A 16 5.72 29.13 -8.21
N GLY A 17 4.58 28.82 -8.85
CA GLY A 17 3.52 29.81 -9.11
C GLY A 17 2.75 30.19 -7.84
N ASP A 18 1.82 31.14 -7.96
CA ASP A 18 1.10 31.75 -6.82
C ASP A 18 0.32 30.76 -5.93
N GLY A 19 0.07 29.53 -6.42
CA GLY A 19 -0.56 28.46 -5.65
C GLY A 19 0.43 27.57 -4.87
N GLY A 20 1.70 27.52 -5.26
CA GLY A 20 2.67 26.54 -4.77
C GLY A 20 2.25 25.09 -5.05
N GLY A 21 3.20 24.19 -5.26
CA GLY A 21 2.83 22.78 -5.39
C GLY A 21 4.00 21.85 -5.57
N VAL A 22 3.77 20.57 -5.32
CA VAL A 22 4.67 19.51 -5.74
C VAL A 22 3.94 18.69 -6.78
N GLY A 23 4.55 18.57 -7.96
CA GLY A 23 4.08 17.75 -9.06
C GLY A 23 5.12 16.71 -9.45
N ASP A 24 4.68 15.72 -10.23
CA ASP A 24 5.57 14.71 -10.80
C ASP A 24 5.64 14.90 -12.31
N VAL A 25 6.84 14.79 -12.87
CA VAL A 25 7.05 14.69 -14.31
C VAL A 25 7.59 13.29 -14.63
N VAL A 26 6.97 12.63 -15.61
CA VAL A 26 7.42 11.32 -16.11
C VAL A 26 7.80 11.47 -17.57
N GLY A 27 8.95 10.90 -17.96
CA GLY A 27 9.48 10.97 -19.32
C GLY A 27 8.75 10.10 -20.36
N THR A 28 7.43 9.94 -20.26
CA THR A 28 6.60 9.24 -21.25
C THR A 28 5.24 9.91 -21.38
N ALA A 29 4.72 9.97 -22.61
CA ALA A 29 3.37 10.44 -22.91
C ALA A 29 2.34 9.31 -22.86
N ASP A 30 2.77 8.04 -22.77
CA ASP A 30 1.87 6.90 -22.61
C ASP A 30 1.25 6.93 -21.19
N PRO A 31 -0.09 7.00 -21.06
CA PRO A 31 -0.75 7.08 -19.77
C PRO A 31 -0.53 5.86 -18.87
N ILE A 32 -0.43 4.66 -19.45
CA ILE A 32 -0.23 3.42 -18.69
C ILE A 32 1.21 3.34 -18.19
N GLU A 33 2.19 3.62 -19.04
CA GLU A 33 3.60 3.66 -18.61
C GLU A 33 3.82 4.74 -17.55
N SER A 34 3.20 5.92 -17.70
CA SER A 34 3.25 7.00 -16.73
C SER A 34 2.68 6.58 -15.37
N LEU A 35 1.51 5.92 -15.36
CA LEU A 35 0.92 5.38 -14.14
C LEU A 35 1.82 4.33 -13.48
N CYS A 36 2.36 3.40 -14.27
CA CYS A 36 3.24 2.35 -13.76
C CYS A 36 4.56 2.91 -13.20
N ALA A 37 5.14 3.93 -13.83
CA ALA A 37 6.33 4.61 -13.35
C ALA A 37 6.09 5.31 -12.00
N ARG A 38 4.97 6.04 -11.88
CA ARG A 38 4.56 6.70 -10.63
C ARG A 38 4.30 5.70 -9.51
N ALA A 39 3.60 4.60 -9.82
CA ALA A 39 3.36 3.53 -8.85
C ALA A 39 4.67 2.87 -8.40
N ALA A 40 5.60 2.59 -9.33
CA ALA A 40 6.90 2.02 -9.00
C ALA A 40 7.74 2.95 -8.13
N SER A 41 7.79 4.24 -8.47
CA SER A 41 8.49 5.24 -7.64
C SER A 41 7.90 5.32 -6.23
N ALA A 42 6.56 5.38 -6.10
CA ALA A 42 5.91 5.43 -4.80
C ALA A 42 6.16 4.15 -3.97
N VAL A 43 6.21 2.97 -4.60
CA VAL A 43 6.55 1.72 -3.92
C VAL A 43 8.02 1.71 -3.48
N ILE A 44 8.94 2.21 -4.30
CA ILE A 44 10.36 2.35 -3.92
C ILE A 44 10.50 3.30 -2.72
N ASP A 45 9.83 4.46 -2.75
CA ASP A 45 9.82 5.43 -1.66
C ASP A 45 9.27 4.78 -0.37
N LEU A 46 8.14 4.08 -0.46
CA LEU A 46 7.52 3.36 0.65
C LEU A 46 8.44 2.31 1.28
N LEU A 47 9.13 1.52 0.45
CA LEU A 47 9.99 0.42 0.91
C LEU A 47 11.34 0.90 1.47
N ASN A 48 11.76 2.13 1.16
CA ASN A 48 13.00 2.72 1.66
C ASN A 48 12.76 3.85 2.67
N GLY A 49 11.50 4.21 2.91
CA GLY A 49 11.09 5.25 3.84
C GLY A 49 10.72 4.74 5.23
N PRO A 50 10.31 5.66 6.13
CA PRO A 50 9.97 5.34 7.53
C PRO A 50 8.75 4.41 7.65
N ASP A 51 7.85 4.43 6.66
CA ASP A 51 6.66 3.60 6.64
C ASP A 51 6.95 2.11 6.40
N ARG A 52 8.18 1.76 5.99
CA ARG A 52 8.59 0.37 5.78
C ARG A 52 8.34 -0.49 7.02
N GLU A 53 8.66 0.02 8.21
CA GLU A 53 8.51 -0.71 9.47
C GLU A 53 7.05 -0.91 9.87
N ARG A 54 6.15 -0.09 9.32
CA ARG A 54 4.70 -0.14 9.57
C ARG A 54 3.99 -1.10 8.60
N LEU A 55 4.65 -1.57 7.54
CA LEU A 55 4.04 -2.50 6.60
C LEU A 55 3.79 -3.86 7.24
N ALA A 56 2.55 -4.32 7.17
CA ALA A 56 2.15 -5.64 7.65
C ALA A 56 1.18 -6.33 6.71
N LEU A 57 1.11 -7.66 6.81
CA LEU A 57 0.12 -8.49 6.13
C LEU A 57 -1.10 -8.71 7.01
N CYS A 58 -2.28 -8.51 6.46
CA CYS A 58 -3.54 -8.74 7.16
C CYS A 58 -3.76 -10.24 7.41
N VAL A 59 -3.88 -10.63 8.68
CA VAL A 59 -4.05 -12.04 9.10
C VAL A 59 -5.49 -12.54 9.08
N ALA A 60 -6.45 -11.73 8.60
CA ALA A 60 -7.84 -12.15 8.50
C ALA A 60 -8.00 -13.25 7.43
N PRO A 61 -8.89 -14.25 7.63
CA PRO A 61 -9.13 -15.31 6.66
C PRO A 61 -9.41 -14.74 5.26
N ARG A 62 -8.67 -15.23 4.27
CA ARG A 62 -8.77 -14.83 2.85
C ARG A 62 -8.50 -13.34 2.55
N CYS A 63 -7.74 -12.63 3.39
CA CYS A 63 -7.34 -11.23 3.11
C CYS A 63 -5.94 -11.14 2.50
N GLY A 64 -4.89 -11.29 3.30
CA GLY A 64 -3.51 -11.23 2.83
C GLY A 64 -3.05 -9.87 2.27
N HIS A 65 -3.86 -8.80 2.37
CA HIS A 65 -3.45 -7.48 1.90
C HIS A 65 -2.33 -6.90 2.76
N LEU A 66 -1.38 -6.23 2.11
CA LEU A 66 -0.46 -5.32 2.77
C LEU A 66 -1.22 -4.08 3.25
N PHE A 67 -0.87 -3.59 4.43
CA PHE A 67 -1.40 -2.35 4.97
C PHE A 67 -0.36 -1.68 5.87
N LEU A 68 -0.51 -0.37 6.09
CA LEU A 68 0.28 0.36 7.07
C LEU A 68 -0.42 0.25 8.43
N GLN A 69 0.31 -0.27 9.41
CA GLN A 69 -0.13 -0.29 10.80
C GLN A 69 -0.11 1.12 11.36
N ASP A 70 -1.25 1.55 11.90
CA ASP A 70 -1.35 2.78 12.69
C ASP A 70 -1.01 2.54 14.16
N ARG A 71 -1.17 1.29 14.61
CA ARG A 71 -0.85 0.85 15.98
C ARG A 71 -0.09 -0.50 15.94
N PRO A 72 0.88 -0.74 16.84
CA PRO A 72 1.67 -1.98 16.84
C PRO A 72 0.87 -3.28 17.01
N ASP A 73 -0.31 -3.21 17.63
CA ASP A 73 -1.21 -4.36 17.86
C ASP A 73 -2.23 -4.57 16.74
N GLN A 74 -2.20 -3.74 15.69
CA GLN A 74 -3.15 -3.81 14.59
C GLN A 74 -2.86 -5.03 13.70
N GLN A 75 -3.69 -6.06 13.84
CA GLN A 75 -3.56 -7.31 13.08
C GLN A 75 -4.34 -7.33 11.76
N TRP A 76 -5.25 -6.36 11.54
CA TRP A 76 -6.16 -6.35 10.41
C TRP A 76 -6.15 -5.02 9.67
N CYS A 77 -6.16 -5.07 8.34
CA CYS A 77 -6.15 -3.89 7.48
C CYS A 77 -7.39 -3.00 7.62
N CYS A 78 -8.51 -3.55 8.10
CA CYS A 78 -9.75 -2.79 8.32
C CYS A 78 -10.68 -3.50 9.31
N GLY A 79 -11.72 -2.78 9.76
CA GLY A 79 -12.74 -3.33 10.67
C GLY A 79 -13.48 -4.55 10.13
N ALA A 80 -13.77 -4.59 8.82
CA ALA A 80 -14.44 -5.73 8.19
C ALA A 80 -13.59 -7.01 8.26
N CYS A 81 -12.28 -6.90 8.11
CA CYS A 81 -11.34 -8.01 8.28
C CYS A 81 -11.32 -8.51 9.72
N GLY A 82 -11.37 -7.61 10.71
CA GLY A 82 -11.51 -7.96 12.11
C GLY A 82 -12.80 -8.72 12.42
N ASN A 83 -13.93 -8.26 11.89
CA ASN A 83 -15.22 -8.94 12.06
C ASN A 83 -15.18 -10.36 11.48
N ARG A 84 -14.61 -10.52 10.27
CA ARG A 84 -14.46 -11.83 9.63
C ARG A 84 -13.58 -12.78 10.45
N ALA A 85 -12.47 -12.29 11.01
CA ALA A 85 -11.61 -13.09 11.88
C ALA A 85 -12.31 -13.53 13.19
N ARG A 86 -13.15 -12.66 13.78
CA ARG A 86 -13.98 -13.01 14.96
C ARG A 86 -15.03 -14.06 14.61
N ALA A 87 -15.74 -13.90 13.50
CA ALA A 87 -16.76 -14.86 13.04
C ALA A 87 -16.15 -16.25 12.80
N ALA A 88 -15.02 -16.33 12.10
CA ALA A 88 -14.34 -17.60 11.83
C ALA A 88 -13.96 -18.35 13.11
N ARG A 89 -13.42 -17.65 14.12
CA ARG A 89 -13.11 -18.25 15.43
C ARG A 89 -14.36 -18.82 16.11
N HIS A 90 -15.46 -18.07 16.11
CA HIS A 90 -16.71 -18.54 16.70
C HIS A 90 -17.27 -19.78 15.99
N HIS A 91 -17.18 -19.84 14.66
CA HIS A 91 -17.58 -21.04 13.91
C HIS A 91 -16.70 -22.25 14.20
N ALA A 92 -15.38 -22.06 14.33
CA ALA A 92 -14.45 -23.13 14.68
C ALA A 92 -14.79 -23.73 16.07
N VAL A 93 -15.05 -22.88 17.07
CA VAL A 93 -15.46 -23.32 18.42
C VAL A 93 -16.78 -24.09 18.40
N LYS A 94 -17.75 -23.68 17.57
CA LYS A 94 -19.01 -24.43 17.43
C LYS A 94 -18.80 -25.80 16.82
N LYS A 95 -17.90 -25.93 15.84
CA LYS A 95 -17.58 -27.20 15.18
C LYS A 95 -16.88 -28.18 16.11
N ASP A 96 -16.03 -27.70 17.02
CA ASP A 96 -15.31 -28.53 18.01
C ASP A 96 -16.21 -29.09 19.12
N ARG A 97 -17.42 -28.52 19.29
CA ARG A 97 -18.40 -28.88 20.33
C ARG A 97 -19.52 -29.80 19.84
N SER A 98 -19.45 -30.26 18.59
CA SER A 98 -20.38 -31.22 17.96
C SER A 98 -19.67 -32.51 17.63
#